data_AF-A0A1M6EIV2-F1
#
_entry.id   AF-A0A1M6EIV2-F1
#
_cell.length_a   1.000
_cell.length_b   1.000
_cell.length_c   1.000
_cell.angle_alpha   90.00
_cell.angle_beta   90.00
_cell.angle_gamma   90.00
#
_symmetry.space_group_name_H-M   'P 1'
#
loop_
_entity.id
_entity.type
_entity.pdbx_description
1 polymer ?
#
loop_
_entity_poly.entity_id
_entity_poly.type
_entity_poly.pdbx_seq_one_letter_code
_entity_poly.pdbx_strand_id
1 'polypeptide(L)'
;MAQDEVTNFSELYHCNWLAGMRAKLGIFNEEPEDETLVEDLLSIMHKYRADYTNTFRALTLDKPEDTGLFDTTEFKQWHEQWQARLGRQEESKVSSQQLMRKSNPAVIPRNHRVEAALEAAVKHGDYGVMERLLIVLSNPYAYAKEQDEYTTLPEESSRPYRTFCGT
;
A
#
# COMPACT_ATOMS: atom_id res chain seq x y z
N MET A 1 16.72 5.22 -32.48
CA MET A 1 17.99 5.43 -31.75
C MET A 1 17.74 5.08 -30.29
N ALA A 2 18.76 4.79 -29.48
CA ALA A 2 18.57 4.38 -28.07
C ALA A 2 17.80 5.41 -27.22
N GLN A 3 17.85 6.71 -27.58
CA GLN A 3 17.03 7.75 -26.93
C GLN A 3 15.52 7.56 -27.12
N ASP A 4 15.08 7.10 -28.30
CA ASP A 4 13.64 6.94 -28.61
C ASP A 4 13.00 5.81 -27.79
N GLU A 5 13.78 4.77 -27.49
CA GLU A 5 13.33 3.65 -26.64
C GLU A 5 13.25 4.03 -25.15
N VAL A 6 14.14 4.93 -24.68
CA VAL A 6 14.10 5.43 -23.29
C VAL A 6 12.87 6.30 -23.04
N THR A 7 12.49 7.15 -24.01
CA THR A 7 11.28 7.96 -23.92
C THR A 7 10.01 7.09 -23.86
N ASN A 8 9.91 6.07 -24.73
CA ASN A 8 8.80 5.12 -24.71
C ASN A 8 8.67 4.37 -23.38
N PHE A 9 9.79 4.00 -22.75
CA PHE A 9 9.76 3.35 -21.44
C PHE A 9 9.16 4.26 -20.36
N SER A 10 9.55 5.54 -20.33
CA SER A 10 9.05 6.50 -19.32
C SER A 10 7.54 6.70 -19.42
N GLU A 11 7.02 6.84 -20.65
CA GLU A 11 5.58 6.98 -20.89
C GLU A 11 4.82 5.71 -20.49
N LEU A 12 5.32 4.54 -20.90
CA LEU A 12 4.71 3.26 -20.54
C LEU A 12 4.71 3.04 -19.02
N TYR A 13 5.82 3.31 -18.34
CA TYR A 13 5.91 3.22 -16.89
C TYR A 13 4.88 4.15 -16.23
N HIS A 14 4.83 5.41 -16.65
CA HIS A 14 3.94 6.40 -16.07
C HIS A 14 2.46 6.01 -16.23
N CYS A 15 2.05 5.61 -17.43
CA CYS A 15 0.69 5.14 -17.70
C CYS A 15 0.32 3.92 -16.83
N ASN A 16 1.20 2.91 -16.74
CA ASN A 16 0.94 1.72 -15.93
C ASN A 16 0.95 2.03 -14.42
N TRP A 17 1.84 2.92 -13.98
CA TRP A 17 1.90 3.37 -12.60
C TRP A 17 0.60 4.09 -12.21
N LEU A 18 0.14 5.05 -13.01
CA LEU A 18 -1.08 5.80 -12.73
C LEU A 18 -2.32 4.90 -12.78
N ALA A 19 -2.41 3.99 -13.75
CA ALA A 19 -3.46 2.97 -13.79
C ALA A 19 -3.48 2.09 -12.53
N GLY A 20 -2.30 1.67 -12.06
CA GLY A 20 -2.16 0.97 -10.79
C GLY A 20 -2.64 1.80 -9.61
N MET A 21 -2.24 3.07 -9.52
CA MET A 21 -2.63 3.96 -8.43
C MET A 21 -4.13 4.27 -8.42
N ARG A 22 -4.78 4.45 -9.58
CA ARG A 22 -6.24 4.56 -9.70
C ARG A 22 -6.93 3.31 -9.14
N ALA A 23 -6.46 2.12 -9.50
CA ALA A 23 -7.00 0.87 -8.99
C ALA A 23 -6.85 0.73 -7.46
N LYS A 24 -5.71 1.17 -6.89
CA LYS A 24 -5.50 1.24 -5.43
C LYS A 24 -6.44 2.22 -4.73
N LEU A 25 -6.94 3.23 -5.43
CA LEU A 25 -7.91 4.22 -4.94
C LEU A 25 -9.36 3.88 -5.31
N GLY A 26 -9.62 2.75 -5.97
CA GLY A 26 -10.97 2.32 -6.36
C GLY A 26 -11.57 3.11 -7.53
N ILE A 27 -10.72 3.75 -8.33
CA ILE A 27 -11.07 4.56 -9.49
C ILE A 27 -11.07 3.68 -10.75
N PHE A 28 -12.18 3.68 -11.51
CA PHE A 28 -12.35 2.87 -12.71
C PHE A 28 -12.07 3.63 -14.01
N ASN A 29 -12.51 4.88 -14.08
CA ASN A 29 -12.34 5.76 -15.23
C ASN A 29 -11.13 6.69 -15.06
N GLU A 30 -10.76 7.40 -16.11
CA GLU A 30 -9.64 8.34 -16.09
C GLU A 30 -10.14 9.79 -16.11
N GLU A 31 -9.61 10.62 -15.22
CA GLU A 31 -9.77 12.07 -15.21
C GLU A 31 -8.38 12.74 -15.12
N PRO A 32 -8.20 13.94 -15.70
CA PRO A 32 -6.93 14.68 -15.65
C PRO A 32 -6.40 14.93 -14.23
N GLU A 33 -7.30 15.07 -13.25
CA GLU A 33 -6.96 15.36 -11.86
C GLU A 33 -6.48 14.13 -11.06
N ASP A 34 -6.54 12.92 -11.66
CA ASP A 34 -6.19 11.67 -10.96
C ASP A 34 -4.72 11.63 -10.53
N GLU A 35 -3.82 12.15 -11.36
CA GLU A 35 -2.39 12.16 -11.07
C GLU A 35 -2.11 13.06 -9.85
N THR A 36 -2.65 14.28 -9.84
CA THR A 36 -2.51 15.19 -8.71
C THR A 36 -3.09 14.60 -7.43
N LEU A 37 -4.26 13.95 -7.51
CA LEU A 37 -4.87 13.27 -6.36
C LEU A 37 -3.95 12.17 -5.79
N VAL A 38 -3.27 11.42 -6.65
CA VAL A 38 -2.32 10.39 -6.26
C VAL A 38 -1.06 10.99 -5.63
N GLU A 39 -0.47 12.00 -6.26
CA GLU A 39 0.74 12.67 -5.78
C GLU A 39 0.51 13.35 -4.43
N ASP A 40 -0.63 13.99 -4.23
CA ASP A 40 -1.01 14.64 -2.97
C ASP A 40 -1.07 13.61 -1.83
N LEU A 41 -1.70 12.45 -2.05
CA LEU A 41 -1.72 11.38 -1.05
C LEU A 41 -0.29 10.95 -0.67
N LEU A 42 0.54 10.68 -1.67
CA LEU A 42 1.92 10.24 -1.45
C LEU A 42 2.76 11.30 -0.72
N SER A 43 2.55 12.58 -1.04
CA SER A 43 3.18 13.72 -0.38
C SER A 43 2.77 13.82 1.09
N ILE A 44 1.47 13.69 1.39
CA ILE A 44 0.95 13.65 2.76
C ILE A 44 1.56 12.45 3.52
N MET A 45 1.54 11.26 2.93
CA MET A 45 2.13 10.06 3.55
C MET A 45 3.62 10.25 3.82
N HIS A 46 4.36 10.87 2.90
CA HIS A 46 5.77 11.18 3.09
C HIS A 46 5.99 12.16 4.25
N LYS A 47 5.23 13.26 4.28
CA LYS A 47 5.31 14.30 5.32
C LYS A 47 5.09 13.74 6.72
N TYR A 48 4.10 12.88 6.89
CA TYR A 48 3.73 12.31 8.19
C TYR A 48 4.32 10.91 8.44
N ARG A 49 5.17 10.41 7.53
CA ARG A 49 5.78 9.07 7.60
C ARG A 49 4.75 7.94 7.76
N ALA A 50 3.60 8.06 7.12
CA ALA A 50 2.57 7.04 7.14
C ALA A 50 3.03 5.78 6.40
N ASP A 51 2.66 4.62 6.92
CA ASP A 51 2.99 3.34 6.29
C ASP A 51 2.18 3.16 5.00
N TYR A 52 2.88 2.83 3.91
CA TYR A 52 2.28 2.74 2.60
C TYR A 52 1.16 1.70 2.53
N THR A 53 1.45 0.47 2.94
CA THR A 53 0.50 -0.64 2.83
C THR A 53 -0.69 -0.43 3.76
N ASN A 54 -0.44 -0.01 5.01
CA ASN A 54 -1.50 0.21 6.00
C ASN A 54 -2.38 1.41 5.62
N THR A 55 -1.85 2.45 4.99
CA THR A 55 -2.66 3.57 4.50
C THR A 55 -3.67 3.09 3.46
N PHE A 56 -3.22 2.41 2.41
CA PHE A 56 -4.12 1.85 1.39
C PHE A 56 -5.07 0.78 1.97
N ARG A 57 -4.60 -0.02 2.93
CA ARG A 57 -5.45 -0.99 3.64
C ARG A 57 -6.58 -0.31 4.41
N ALA A 58 -6.28 0.74 5.16
CA ALA A 58 -7.24 1.52 5.93
C ALA A 58 -8.30 2.17 5.02
N LEU A 59 -7.87 2.80 3.92
CA LEU A 59 -8.78 3.33 2.89
C LEU A 59 -9.68 2.24 2.29
N THR A 60 -9.10 1.07 2.00
CA THR A 60 -9.86 -0.08 1.44
C THR A 60 -10.93 -0.60 2.40
N LEU A 61 -10.64 -0.56 3.71
CA LEU A 61 -11.55 -1.00 4.77
C LEU A 61 -12.56 0.07 5.20
N ASP A 62 -12.56 1.25 4.57
CA ASP A 62 -13.40 2.40 4.94
C ASP A 62 -13.14 2.84 6.39
N LYS A 63 -11.88 2.77 6.83
CA LYS A 63 -11.39 3.17 8.16
C LYS A 63 -10.27 4.20 8.06
N PRO A 64 -10.52 5.38 7.50
CA PRO A 64 -9.48 6.40 7.31
C PRO A 64 -8.81 6.82 8.63
N GLU A 65 -9.46 6.64 9.78
CA GLU A 65 -8.89 6.81 11.12
C GLU A 65 -7.65 5.93 11.40
N ASP A 66 -7.59 4.73 10.81
CA ASP A 66 -6.49 3.78 11.00
C ASP A 66 -5.22 4.17 10.20
N THR A 67 -5.28 5.22 9.39
CA THR A 67 -4.14 5.70 8.60
C THR A 67 -3.07 6.41 9.44
N GLY A 68 -3.44 6.93 10.62
CA GLY A 68 -2.62 7.89 11.37
C GLY A 68 -2.54 9.29 10.74
N LEU A 69 -3.22 9.51 9.61
CA LEU A 69 -3.28 10.80 8.90
C LEU A 69 -4.59 11.54 9.15
N PHE A 70 -5.61 10.85 9.67
CA PHE A 70 -7.00 11.31 9.72
C PHE A 70 -7.20 12.68 10.35
N ASP A 71 -6.41 13.02 11.36
CA ASP A 71 -6.54 14.30 12.07
C ASP A 71 -5.87 15.48 11.37
N THR A 72 -5.05 15.23 10.35
CA THR A 72 -4.36 16.27 9.58
C THR A 72 -5.33 16.99 8.65
N THR A 73 -5.18 18.31 8.53
CA THR A 73 -6.05 19.12 7.67
C THR A 73 -5.92 18.72 6.21
N GLU A 74 -4.70 18.46 5.77
CA GLU A 74 -4.34 18.08 4.40
C GLU A 74 -5.00 16.75 4.01
N PHE A 75 -4.97 15.75 4.89
CA PHE A 75 -5.60 14.47 4.62
C PHE A 75 -7.14 14.59 4.59
N LYS A 76 -7.74 15.40 5.46
CA LYS A 76 -9.20 15.63 5.43
C LYS A 76 -9.64 16.24 4.10
N GLN A 77 -8.93 17.26 3.64
CA GLN A 77 -9.18 17.90 2.34
C GLN A 77 -8.99 16.92 1.18
N TRP A 78 -7.87 16.18 1.19
CA TRP A 78 -7.60 15.15 0.19
C TRP A 78 -8.69 14.07 0.18
N HIS A 79 -9.13 13.60 1.35
CA HIS A 79 -10.15 12.58 1.48
C HIS A 79 -11.50 13.06 0.92
N GLU A 80 -11.90 14.31 1.16
CA GLU A 80 -13.08 14.91 0.55
C GLU A 80 -12.99 14.96 -0.98
N GLN A 81 -11.83 15.35 -1.52
CA GLN A 81 -11.58 15.38 -2.96
C GLN A 81 -11.63 13.98 -3.57
N TRP A 82 -11.04 12.98 -2.91
CA TRP A 82 -11.07 11.59 -3.35
C TRP A 82 -12.49 11.02 -3.34
N GLN A 83 -13.28 11.27 -2.28
CA GLN A 83 -14.68 10.85 -2.24
C GLN A 83 -15.52 11.54 -3.33
N ALA A 84 -15.29 12.83 -3.57
CA ALA A 84 -15.94 13.55 -4.67
C ALA A 84 -15.53 13.00 -6.04
N ARG A 85 -14.27 12.57 -6.21
CA ARG A 85 -13.76 11.94 -7.43
C ARG A 85 -14.42 10.58 -7.67
N LEU A 86 -14.56 9.75 -6.65
CA LEU A 86 -15.30 8.49 -6.72
C LEU A 86 -16.79 8.68 -7.03
N GLY A 87 -17.36 9.83 -6.70
CA GLY A 87 -18.75 10.17 -7.05
C GLY A 87 -18.98 10.51 -8.52
N ARG A 88 -17.93 10.69 -9.33
CA ARG A 88 -18.02 11.08 -10.74
C ARG A 88 -17.89 9.93 -11.74
N GLN A 89 -17.66 8.71 -11.25
CA GLN A 89 -17.67 7.50 -12.06
C GLN A 89 -19.03 6.79 -11.95
N GLU A 90 -19.30 5.88 -12.88
CA GLU A 90 -20.58 5.14 -12.93
C GLU A 90 -20.64 4.02 -11.87
N GLU A 91 -19.48 3.50 -11.48
CA GLU A 91 -19.36 2.37 -10.58
C GLU A 91 -19.69 2.72 -9.13
N SER A 92 -20.40 1.80 -8.48
CA SER A 92 -20.81 1.96 -7.08
C SER A 92 -19.64 1.99 -6.10
N LYS A 93 -19.87 2.57 -4.90
CA LYS A 93 -18.93 2.49 -3.77
C LYS A 93 -18.49 1.04 -3.46
N VAL A 94 -19.40 0.07 -3.60
CA VAL A 94 -19.09 -1.36 -3.38
C VAL A 94 -18.11 -1.87 -4.44
N SER A 95 -18.31 -1.49 -5.70
CA SER A 95 -17.40 -1.84 -6.80
C SER A 95 -16.01 -1.24 -6.58
N SER A 96 -15.92 0.03 -6.19
CA SER A 96 -14.66 0.69 -5.82
C SER A 96 -13.96 -0.03 -4.68
N GLN A 97 -14.68 -0.39 -3.62
CA GLN A 97 -14.11 -1.16 -2.50
C GLN A 97 -13.60 -2.53 -2.95
N GLN A 98 -14.29 -3.22 -3.85
CA GLN A 98 -13.83 -4.49 -4.40
C GLN A 98 -12.57 -4.32 -5.26
N LEU A 99 -12.49 -3.25 -6.06
CA LEU A 99 -11.30 -2.92 -6.84
C LEU A 99 -10.11 -2.65 -5.92
N MET A 100 -10.31 -1.84 -4.87
CA MET A 100 -9.29 -1.58 -3.86
C MET A 100 -8.83 -2.88 -3.18
N ARG A 101 -9.76 -3.76 -2.77
CA ARG A 101 -9.41 -5.06 -2.15
C ARG A 101 -8.58 -5.96 -3.04
N LYS A 102 -8.76 -5.89 -4.36
CA LYS A 102 -7.94 -6.66 -5.33
C LYS A 102 -6.59 -6.02 -5.61
N SER A 103 -6.48 -4.71 -5.42
CA SER A 103 -5.30 -3.90 -5.79
C SER A 103 -4.38 -3.62 -4.59
N ASN A 104 -4.92 -3.68 -3.38
CA ASN A 104 -4.22 -3.40 -2.14
C ASN A 104 -4.06 -4.69 -1.32
N PRO A 105 -2.82 -5.17 -1.11
CA PRO A 105 -2.62 -6.27 -0.17
C PRO A 105 -2.90 -5.78 1.25
N ALA A 106 -3.52 -6.63 2.06
CA ALA A 106 -3.68 -6.43 3.50
C ALA A 106 -2.35 -6.62 4.26
N VAL A 107 -1.47 -7.49 3.75
CA VAL A 107 -0.18 -7.83 4.35
C VAL A 107 0.93 -7.90 3.31
N ILE A 108 2.15 -7.54 3.73
CA ILE A 108 3.37 -7.66 2.94
C ILE A 108 4.45 -8.36 3.77
N PRO A 109 5.49 -8.95 3.15
CA PRO A 109 6.62 -9.53 3.87
C PRO A 109 7.47 -8.42 4.51
N ARG A 110 6.99 -7.84 5.62
CA ARG A 110 7.69 -6.78 6.33
C ARG A 110 9.03 -7.31 6.82
N ASN A 111 10.08 -6.54 6.56
CA ASN A 111 11.46 -6.83 6.92
C ASN A 111 11.64 -7.43 8.34
N HIS A 112 11.10 -6.77 9.38
CA HIS A 112 11.21 -7.26 10.76
C HIS A 112 10.56 -8.63 10.99
N ARG A 113 9.49 -8.97 10.25
CA ARG A 113 8.84 -10.30 10.32
C ARG A 113 9.68 -11.36 9.61
N VAL A 114 10.31 -10.99 8.50
CA VAL A 114 11.25 -11.87 7.78
C VAL A 114 12.47 -12.15 8.65
N GLU A 115 13.04 -11.14 9.29
CA GLU A 115 14.18 -11.31 10.20
C GLU A 115 13.83 -12.17 11.41
N ALA A 116 12.67 -11.96 12.04
CA ALA A 116 12.22 -12.80 13.15
C ALA A 116 12.08 -14.28 12.74
N ALA A 117 11.58 -14.54 11.53
CA ALA A 117 11.49 -15.90 10.98
C ALA A 117 12.87 -16.52 10.75
N LEU A 118 13.81 -15.76 10.18
CA LEU A 118 15.18 -16.22 9.96
C LEU A 118 15.93 -16.46 11.27
N GLU A 119 15.77 -15.56 12.24
CA GLU A 119 16.40 -15.68 13.55
C GLU A 119 15.92 -16.94 14.29
N ALA A 120 14.61 -17.19 14.30
CA ALA A 120 14.03 -18.39 14.90
C ALA A 120 14.58 -19.68 14.28
N ALA A 121 14.63 -19.73 12.95
CA ALA A 121 15.14 -20.88 12.23
C ALA A 121 16.64 -21.11 12.49
N VAL A 122 17.46 -20.05 12.45
CA VAL A 122 18.92 -20.16 12.60
C VAL A 122 19.36 -20.41 14.05
N LYS A 123 18.79 -19.67 15.00
CA LYS A 123 19.22 -19.74 16.42
C LYS A 123 18.56 -20.86 17.19
N HIS A 124 17.32 -21.23 16.82
CA HIS A 124 16.50 -22.15 17.60
C HIS A 124 16.04 -23.37 16.81
N GLY A 125 16.33 -23.46 15.50
CA GLY A 125 15.80 -24.52 14.64
C GLY A 125 14.28 -24.48 14.49
N ASP A 126 13.63 -23.37 14.87
CA ASP A 126 12.17 -23.22 14.82
C ASP A 126 11.73 -22.64 13.47
N TYR A 127 11.27 -23.52 12.59
CA TYR A 127 10.71 -23.15 11.29
C TYR A 127 9.25 -22.70 11.36
N GLY A 128 8.57 -22.86 12.50
CA GLY A 128 7.15 -22.55 12.64
C GLY A 128 6.84 -21.06 12.42
N VAL A 129 7.75 -20.16 12.77
CA VAL A 129 7.59 -18.72 12.51
C VAL A 129 7.56 -18.43 11.00
N MET A 130 8.47 -19.06 10.24
CA MET A 130 8.52 -18.95 8.78
C MET A 130 7.27 -19.56 8.14
N GLU A 131 6.86 -20.76 8.56
CA GLU A 131 5.67 -21.42 8.03
C GLU A 131 4.40 -20.58 8.22
N ARG A 132 4.20 -20.00 9.41
CA ARG A 132 3.07 -19.09 9.68
C ARG A 132 3.12 -17.84 8.81
N LEU A 133 4.31 -17.24 8.63
CA LEU A 133 4.47 -16.09 7.75
C LEU A 133 4.14 -16.44 6.29
N LEU A 134 4.59 -17.58 5.79
CA LEU A 134 4.28 -18.05 4.44
C LEU A 134 2.80 -18.32 4.23
N ILE A 135 2.10 -18.90 5.22
CA ILE A 135 0.65 -19.11 5.17
C ILE A 135 -0.07 -17.76 5.00
N VAL A 136 0.28 -16.76 5.79
CA VAL A 136 -0.34 -15.44 5.72
C VAL A 136 -0.05 -14.73 4.39
N LEU A 137 1.18 -14.87 3.87
CA LEU A 137 1.59 -14.29 2.59
C LEU A 137 1.03 -15.03 1.37
N SER A 138 0.52 -16.25 1.53
CA SER A 138 -0.09 -17.01 0.43
C SER A 138 -1.41 -16.40 -0.06
N ASN A 139 -2.08 -15.60 0.78
CA ASN A 139 -3.30 -14.89 0.42
C ASN A 139 -3.28 -13.45 0.95
N PRO A 140 -2.42 -12.58 0.40
CA PRO A 140 -2.15 -11.27 0.99
C PRO A 140 -3.31 -10.29 0.84
N TYR A 141 -4.32 -10.61 0.00
CA TYR A 141 -5.51 -9.81 -0.25
C TYR A 141 -6.75 -10.31 0.52
N ALA A 142 -6.59 -11.22 1.49
CA ALA A 142 -7.72 -11.84 2.19
C ALA A 142 -8.43 -10.88 3.17
N TYR A 143 -7.70 -9.94 3.77
CA TYR A 143 -8.19 -9.12 4.89
C TYR A 143 -8.75 -9.96 6.04
N ALA A 144 -8.16 -11.14 6.27
CA ALA A 144 -8.59 -12.06 7.31
C ALA A 144 -8.08 -11.58 8.69
N LYS A 145 -8.80 -11.91 9.76
CA LYS A 145 -8.46 -11.47 11.13
C LYS A 145 -7.08 -11.99 11.57
N GLU A 146 -6.72 -13.18 11.10
CA GLU A 146 -5.43 -13.84 11.32
C GLU A 146 -4.26 -13.03 10.74
N GLN A 147 -4.53 -12.12 9.80
CA GLN A 147 -3.52 -11.26 9.18
C GLN A 147 -3.25 -9.99 9.98
N ASP A 148 -4.10 -9.61 10.94
CA ASP A 148 -3.98 -8.34 11.69
C ASP A 148 -2.65 -8.25 12.46
N GLU A 149 -2.14 -9.35 12.99
CA GLU A 149 -0.83 -9.36 13.66
C GLU A 149 0.30 -8.96 12.68
N TYR A 150 0.18 -9.34 11.40
CA TYR A 150 1.20 -9.10 10.39
C TYR A 150 1.13 -7.70 9.78
N THR A 151 0.15 -6.88 10.16
CA THR A 151 0.06 -5.48 9.74
C THR A 151 0.80 -4.54 10.68
N THR A 152 1.26 -5.01 11.85
CA THR A 152 1.94 -4.18 12.85
C THR A 152 3.22 -3.59 12.29
N LEU A 153 3.47 -2.33 12.61
CA LEU A 153 4.75 -1.68 12.30
C LEU A 153 5.84 -2.21 13.23
N PRO A 154 7.12 -2.24 12.77
CA PRO A 154 8.21 -2.49 13.68
C PRO A 154 8.26 -1.41 14.76
N GLU A 155 8.77 -1.76 15.94
CA GLU A 155 9.09 -0.77 16.97
C GLU A 155 10.08 0.27 16.42
N GLU A 156 10.01 1.50 16.94
CA GLU A 156 10.94 2.56 16.57
C GLU A 156 12.37 2.19 17.03
N SER A 157 13.15 1.65 16.10
CA SER A 157 14.56 1.35 16.30
C SER A 157 15.41 2.59 16.01
N SER A 158 16.34 2.91 16.93
CA SER A 158 17.36 3.95 16.73
C SER A 158 18.39 3.61 15.65
N ARG A 159 18.39 2.37 15.16
CA ARG A 159 19.24 1.92 14.05
C ARG A 159 18.42 1.89 12.76
N PRO A 160 18.82 2.63 11.71
CA PRO A 160 18.17 2.52 10.42
C PRO A 160 18.34 1.08 9.90
N TYR A 161 17.21 0.47 9.53
CA TYR A 161 17.19 -0.86 8.93
C TYR A 161 18.01 -0.84 7.64
N ARG A 162 19.04 -1.69 7.53
CA ARG A 162 19.85 -1.83 6.32
C ARG A 162 19.45 -3.11 5.60
N THR A 163 18.84 -2.95 4.43
CA THR A 163 18.64 -4.06 3.48
C THR A 163 19.93 -4.34 2.74
N PHE A 164 20.34 -5.60 2.65
CA PHE A 164 21.43 -6.06 1.77
C PHE A 164 20.91 -6.60 0.43
N CYS A 165 19.72 -6.17 0.00
CA CYS A 165 19.24 -6.43 -1.35
C CYS A 165 19.95 -5.46 -2.31
N GLY A 166 21.23 -5.74 -2.58
CA GLY A 166 22.08 -5.00 -3.50
C GLY A 166 23.26 -5.87 -3.94
N THR A 167 23.07 -6.60 -5.02
CA THR A 167 24.12 -6.98 -5.98
C THR A 167 23.79 -6.33 -7.30
#